data_AF-A0A396TWW9-F1
#
_entry.id   AF-A0A396TWW9-F1
#
_cell.length_a   1.000
_cell.length_b   1.000
_cell.length_c   1.000
_cell.angle_alpha   90.00
_cell.angle_beta   90.00
_cell.angle_gamma   90.00
#
_symmetry.space_group_name_H-M   'P 1'
#
loop_
_entity.id
_entity.type
_entity.pdbx_description
1 polymer ?
#
loop_
_entity_poly.entity_id
_entity_poly.type
_entity_poly.pdbx_seq_one_letter_code
_entity_poly.pdbx_strand_id
1 'polypeptide(L)'
;MTDSTIEQNDEQELLIDDDFILHAQLQQDCITIAELPLSKLLLCNDSQYPWFILVPKVNNIKDAYQLNWQQQQQLQNESSLISELLMQVFNGDKMNVAALGNVVEQLHVHHVVRYTTDVSWPKPIWGQLPLKPYSDAELATLKEKLLPGLSVIIAS
;
A
#
# COMPACT_ATOMS: atom_id res chain seq x y z
N MET A 1 44.33 -29.78 -2.63
CA MET A 1 43.27 -29.54 -3.63
C MET A 1 42.14 -28.84 -2.91
N THR A 2 42.22 -27.53 -2.85
CA THR A 2 41.22 -26.67 -2.22
C THR A 2 40.33 -26.19 -3.36
N ASP A 3 39.09 -26.65 -3.40
CA ASP A 3 38.06 -25.96 -4.17
C ASP A 3 37.06 -25.41 -3.16
N SER A 4 37.30 -24.16 -2.79
CA SER A 4 36.43 -23.31 -2.01
C SER A 4 35.39 -22.74 -2.97
N THR A 5 34.22 -23.36 -3.03
CA THR A 5 33.05 -22.75 -3.65
C THR A 5 32.68 -21.54 -2.81
N ILE A 6 32.88 -20.37 -3.40
CA ILE A 6 32.56 -19.06 -2.86
C ILE A 6 31.06 -19.03 -2.56
N GLU A 7 30.70 -18.88 -1.29
CA GLU A 7 29.39 -18.38 -0.88
C GLU A 7 29.27 -16.95 -1.41
N GLN A 8 28.57 -16.78 -2.54
CA GLN A 8 28.12 -15.47 -2.97
C GLN A 8 26.93 -15.11 -2.09
N ASN A 9 27.17 -14.26 -1.09
CA ASN A 9 26.12 -13.51 -0.42
C ASN A 9 25.49 -12.56 -1.47
N ASP A 10 24.41 -13.00 -2.10
CA ASP A 10 23.51 -12.18 -2.90
C ASP A 10 22.74 -11.22 -1.98
N GLU A 11 23.40 -10.15 -1.50
CA GLU A 11 22.67 -8.94 -1.11
C GLU A 11 22.18 -8.25 -2.39
N GLN A 12 21.17 -8.84 -3.03
CA GLN A 12 20.51 -8.27 -4.20
C GLN A 12 19.59 -7.13 -3.76
N GLU A 13 20.07 -5.90 -3.97
CA GLU A 13 19.36 -4.65 -3.75
C GLU A 13 17.99 -4.65 -4.47
N LEU A 14 16.97 -4.07 -3.82
CA LEU A 14 15.63 -3.93 -4.41
C LEU A 14 15.72 -3.06 -5.65
N LEU A 15 15.54 -3.66 -6.83
CA LEU A 15 15.47 -2.91 -8.08
C LEU A 15 14.17 -2.10 -8.12
N ILE A 16 14.27 -0.78 -8.06
CA ILE A 16 13.17 0.17 -8.27
C ILE A 16 13.50 1.05 -9.47
N ASP A 17 12.49 1.61 -10.12
CA ASP A 17 12.71 2.49 -11.26
C ASP A 17 12.85 3.95 -10.80
N ASP A 18 14.00 4.56 -11.06
CA ASP A 18 14.28 5.97 -10.74
C ASP A 18 13.30 6.94 -11.45
N ASP A 19 12.73 6.52 -12.59
CA ASP A 19 11.76 7.24 -13.39
C ASP A 19 10.32 6.72 -13.21
N PHE A 20 10.02 6.05 -12.09
CA PHE A 20 8.68 5.52 -11.81
C PHE A 20 7.56 6.58 -11.95
N ILE A 21 6.52 6.25 -12.72
CA ILE A 21 5.36 7.13 -12.95
C ILE A 21 4.10 6.51 -12.32
N LEU A 22 3.54 7.19 -11.31
CA LEU A 22 2.24 6.81 -10.76
C LEU A 22 1.12 7.08 -11.79
N HIS A 23 0.21 6.13 -11.98
CA HIS A 23 -0.90 6.24 -12.92
C HIS A 23 -1.77 7.46 -12.63
N ALA A 24 -2.20 8.19 -13.68
CA ALA A 24 -2.90 9.47 -13.55
C ALA A 24 -4.18 9.39 -12.70
N GLN A 25 -4.97 8.31 -12.84
CA GLN A 25 -6.16 8.11 -12.00
C GLN A 25 -5.82 7.97 -10.50
N LEU A 26 -4.74 7.26 -10.16
CA LEU A 26 -4.30 7.14 -8.77
C LEU A 26 -3.77 8.48 -8.24
N GLN A 27 -3.07 9.25 -9.08
CA GLN A 27 -2.63 10.61 -8.74
C GLN A 27 -3.83 11.54 -8.46
N GLN A 28 -4.92 11.39 -9.22
CA GLN A 28 -6.12 12.21 -9.09
C GLN A 28 -6.94 11.83 -7.84
N ASP A 29 -7.15 10.53 -7.62
CA ASP A 29 -8.07 10.04 -6.59
C ASP A 29 -7.42 9.86 -5.23
N CYS A 30 -6.09 9.93 -5.14
CA CYS A 30 -5.35 9.62 -3.92
C CYS A 30 -4.41 10.74 -3.47
N ILE A 31 -4.07 10.69 -2.19
CA ILE A 31 -3.10 11.56 -1.54
C ILE A 31 -1.89 10.71 -1.16
N THR A 32 -0.69 11.13 -1.54
CA THR A 32 0.54 10.42 -1.12
C THR A 32 0.80 10.66 0.37
N ILE A 33 0.97 9.57 1.13
CA ILE A 33 1.23 9.61 2.57
C ILE A 33 2.71 9.42 2.88
N ALA A 34 3.34 8.42 2.27
CA ALA A 34 4.75 8.13 2.45
C ALA A 34 5.30 7.27 1.31
N GLU A 35 6.61 7.05 1.35
CA GLU A 35 7.28 6.05 0.53
C GLU A 35 7.92 5.00 1.43
N LEU A 36 7.64 3.73 1.11
CA LEU A 36 8.29 2.55 1.65
C LEU A 36 9.44 2.15 0.70
N PRO A 37 10.30 1.17 1.09
CA PRO A 37 11.38 0.70 0.23
C PRO A 37 10.93 0.36 -1.20
N LEU A 38 9.89 -0.45 -1.35
CA LEU A 38 9.33 -0.82 -2.65
C LEU A 38 8.17 0.07 -3.07
N SER A 39 7.24 0.40 -2.17
CA SER A 39 5.95 0.97 -2.57
C SER A 39 5.77 2.44 -2.18
N LYS A 40 5.02 3.20 -2.99
CA LYS A 40 4.33 4.40 -2.48
C LYS A 40 3.13 3.97 -1.63
N LEU A 41 2.94 4.60 -0.48
CA LEU A 41 1.73 4.47 0.33
C LEU A 41 0.81 5.67 0.03
N LEU A 42 -0.34 5.37 -0.55
CA LEU A 42 -1.37 6.35 -0.87
C LEU A 42 -2.57 6.20 0.07
N LEU A 43 -3.27 7.29 0.31
CA LEU A 43 -4.60 7.34 0.91
C LEU A 43 -5.60 7.63 -0.22
N CYS A 44 -6.56 6.73 -0.46
CA CYS A 44 -7.68 7.03 -1.35
C CYS A 44 -8.48 8.18 -0.74
N ASN A 45 -8.84 9.19 -1.53
CA ASN A 45 -9.54 10.39 -1.06
C ASN A 45 -11.05 10.11 -0.85
N ASP A 46 -11.35 9.07 -0.08
CA ASP A 46 -12.68 8.68 0.35
C ASP A 46 -12.72 8.51 1.87
N SER A 47 -13.16 9.57 2.55
CA SER A 47 -13.34 9.67 3.99
C SER A 47 -14.34 8.68 4.60
N GLN A 48 -15.10 7.94 3.77
CA GLN A 48 -16.05 6.94 4.25
C GLN A 48 -15.36 5.70 4.84
N TYR A 49 -14.09 5.46 4.49
CA TYR A 49 -13.31 4.32 4.99
C TYR A 49 -11.84 4.73 5.18
N PRO A 50 -11.12 4.23 6.19
CA PRO A 50 -9.67 4.27 6.18
C PRO A 50 -9.14 3.35 5.07
N TRP A 51 -8.91 3.92 3.88
CA TRP A 51 -8.57 3.21 2.65
C TRP A 51 -7.20 3.63 2.12
N PHE A 52 -6.23 2.76 2.32
CA PHE A 52 -4.86 2.93 1.87
C PHE A 52 -4.56 2.05 0.65
N ILE A 53 -3.56 2.45 -0.14
CA ILE A 53 -3.17 1.74 -1.35
C ILE A 53 -1.64 1.71 -1.43
N LEU A 54 -1.06 0.51 -1.53
CA LEU A 54 0.34 0.33 -1.88
C LEU A 54 0.50 0.27 -3.40
N VAL A 55 1.45 1.01 -3.94
CA VAL A 55 1.82 0.98 -5.36
C VAL A 55 3.33 0.73 -5.47
N PRO A 56 3.77 -0.48 -5.85
CA PRO A 56 5.20 -0.77 -6.08
C PRO A 56 5.80 0.21 -7.10
N LYS A 57 6.97 0.77 -6.78
CA LYS A 57 7.71 1.73 -7.62
C LYS A 57 8.48 1.02 -8.75
N VAL A 58 7.75 0.20 -9.52
CA VAL A 58 8.26 -0.58 -10.65
C VAL A 58 7.31 -0.36 -11.84
N ASN A 59 7.84 0.15 -12.93
CA ASN A 59 7.13 0.48 -14.14
C ASN A 59 6.64 -0.77 -14.87
N ASN A 60 5.53 -0.63 -15.60
CA ASN A 60 4.95 -1.67 -16.45
C ASN A 60 4.53 -2.96 -15.72
N ILE A 61 4.34 -2.91 -14.40
CA ILE A 61 3.80 -4.02 -13.61
C ILE A 61 2.29 -3.86 -13.48
N LYS A 62 1.57 -4.90 -13.87
CA LYS A 62 0.12 -5.01 -13.75
C LYS A 62 -0.33 -5.91 -12.61
N ASP A 63 0.40 -7.00 -12.42
CA ASP A 63 0.09 -8.05 -11.46
C ASP A 63 1.30 -8.39 -10.60
N ALA A 64 1.05 -8.78 -9.34
CA ALA A 64 2.12 -9.06 -8.39
C ALA A 64 3.11 -10.14 -8.86
N TYR A 65 2.66 -11.12 -9.65
CA TYR A 65 3.53 -12.19 -10.16
C TYR A 65 4.60 -11.69 -11.15
N GLN A 66 4.43 -10.48 -11.71
CA GLN A 66 5.36 -9.86 -12.65
C GLN A 66 6.53 -9.16 -11.94
N LEU A 67 6.40 -8.91 -10.63
CA LEU A 67 7.52 -8.49 -9.80
C LEU A 67 8.54 -9.63 -9.67
N ASN A 68 9.81 -9.31 -9.47
CA ASN A 68 10.80 -10.32 -9.13
C ASN A 68 10.54 -10.89 -7.72
N TRP A 69 11.20 -11.98 -7.37
CA TRP A 69 10.92 -12.73 -6.13
C TRP A 69 11.14 -11.89 -4.85
N GLN A 70 12.18 -11.06 -4.84
CA GLN A 70 12.51 -10.18 -3.73
C GLN A 70 11.46 -9.07 -3.58
N GLN A 71 11.06 -8.46 -4.69
CA GLN A 71 9.99 -7.46 -4.73
C GLN A 71 8.64 -8.04 -4.28
N GLN A 72 8.30 -9.27 -4.67
CA GLN A 72 7.08 -9.94 -4.21
C GLN A 72 7.08 -10.13 -2.68
N GLN A 73 8.19 -10.61 -2.13
CA GLN A 73 8.35 -10.75 -0.68
C GLN A 73 8.29 -9.40 0.03
N GLN A 74 8.96 -8.39 -0.51
CA GLN A 74 8.94 -7.03 0.05
C GLN A 74 7.54 -6.43 0.02
N LEU A 75 6.79 -6.59 -1.08
CA LEU A 75 5.39 -6.17 -1.17
C LEU A 75 4.53 -6.85 -0.09
N GLN A 76 4.73 -8.15 0.15
CA GLN A 76 4.02 -8.87 1.20
C GLN A 76 4.40 -8.38 2.60
N ASN A 77 5.67 -8.06 2.84
CA ASN A 77 6.15 -7.50 4.10
C ASN A 77 5.52 -6.13 4.37
N GLU A 78 5.61 -5.22 3.39
CA GLU A 78 5.00 -3.89 3.47
C GLU A 78 3.48 -3.96 3.67
N SER A 79 2.82 -4.85 2.92
CA SER A 79 1.37 -5.10 3.04
C SER A 79 0.97 -5.57 4.44
N SER A 80 1.75 -6.48 5.03
CA SER A 80 1.50 -7.00 6.38
C SER A 80 1.71 -5.92 7.45
N LEU A 81 2.82 -5.19 7.38
CA LEU A 81 3.17 -4.15 8.34
C LEU A 81 2.16 -2.99 8.32
N ILE A 82 1.78 -2.52 7.13
CA ILE A 82 0.75 -1.50 6.99
C ILE A 82 -0.61 -2.02 7.48
N SER A 83 -0.98 -3.26 7.17
CA SER A 83 -2.24 -3.84 7.67
C SER A 83 -2.30 -3.83 9.21
N GLU A 84 -1.22 -4.25 9.87
CA GLU A 84 -1.13 -4.25 11.33
C GLU A 84 -1.23 -2.85 11.91
N LEU A 85 -0.42 -1.91 11.40
CA LEU A 85 -0.43 -0.51 11.84
C LEU A 85 -1.82 0.11 11.69
N LEU A 86 -2.46 -0.07 10.53
CA LEU A 86 -3.78 0.49 10.27
C LEU A 86 -4.83 -0.07 11.22
N MET A 87 -4.79 -1.39 11.51
CA MET A 87 -5.71 -1.98 12.47
C MET A 87 -5.49 -1.44 13.89
N GLN A 88 -4.24 -1.20 14.30
CA GLN A 88 -3.92 -0.60 15.60
C GLN A 88 -4.38 0.86 15.70
N VAL A 89 -4.13 1.66 14.65
CA VAL A 89 -4.44 3.10 14.64
C VAL A 89 -5.94 3.37 14.54
N PHE A 90 -6.65 2.61 13.71
CA PHE A 90 -8.06 2.83 13.40
C PHE A 90 -9.02 1.92 14.19
N ASN A 91 -8.48 0.93 14.91
CA ASN A 91 -9.23 0.02 15.76
C ASN A 91 -10.44 -0.63 15.04
N GLY A 92 -10.18 -1.12 13.82
CA GLY A 92 -11.19 -1.72 12.95
C GLY A 92 -11.61 -3.12 13.36
N ASP A 93 -12.72 -3.60 12.79
CA ASP A 93 -13.22 -4.96 13.02
C ASP A 93 -12.56 -5.97 12.07
N LYS A 94 -12.19 -5.54 10.85
CA LYS A 94 -11.58 -6.41 9.84
C LYS A 94 -10.74 -5.62 8.85
N MET A 95 -9.61 -6.19 8.41
CA MET A 95 -8.86 -5.71 7.25
C MET A 95 -9.33 -6.37 5.95
N ASN A 96 -9.54 -5.60 4.88
CA ASN A 96 -9.67 -6.10 3.52
C ASN A 96 -8.40 -5.75 2.74
N VAL A 97 -7.75 -6.75 2.14
CA VAL A 97 -6.57 -6.59 1.29
C VAL A 97 -6.88 -7.18 -0.08
N ALA A 98 -6.66 -6.42 -1.16
CA ALA A 98 -6.90 -6.90 -2.52
C ALA A 98 -6.07 -6.17 -3.56
N ALA A 99 -5.52 -6.91 -4.53
CA ALA A 99 -5.07 -6.38 -5.81
C ALA A 99 -6.13 -6.75 -6.85
N LEU A 100 -6.74 -5.76 -7.50
CA LEU A 100 -7.83 -5.97 -8.48
C LEU A 100 -7.41 -5.53 -9.88
N GLY A 101 -7.17 -4.23 -10.09
CA GLY A 101 -6.55 -3.73 -11.33
C GLY A 101 -7.42 -3.71 -12.60
N ASN A 102 -8.73 -3.99 -12.52
CA ASN A 102 -9.59 -4.08 -13.72
C ASN A 102 -9.74 -2.75 -14.52
N VAL A 103 -9.64 -1.60 -13.84
CA VAL A 103 -9.80 -0.26 -14.47
C VAL A 103 -8.45 0.44 -14.59
N VAL A 104 -7.67 0.44 -13.52
CA VAL A 104 -6.29 0.95 -13.50
C VAL A 104 -5.35 -0.25 -13.51
N GLU A 105 -4.67 -0.46 -14.63
CA GLU A 105 -3.85 -1.66 -14.81
C GLU A 105 -2.55 -1.64 -14.02
N GLN A 106 -2.02 -0.47 -13.63
CA GLN A 106 -0.80 -0.40 -12.81
C GLN A 106 -1.03 -1.12 -11.48
N LEU A 107 -0.14 -2.04 -11.12
CA LEU A 107 -0.25 -2.84 -9.90
C LEU A 107 -0.42 -1.93 -8.68
N HIS A 108 -1.50 -2.15 -7.95
CA HIS A 108 -1.78 -1.51 -6.69
C HIS A 108 -2.55 -2.46 -5.77
N VAL A 109 -2.27 -2.40 -4.48
CA VAL A 109 -2.87 -3.26 -3.46
C VAL A 109 -3.64 -2.38 -2.50
N HIS A 110 -4.94 -2.61 -2.37
CA HIS A 110 -5.81 -1.88 -1.45
C HIS A 110 -5.71 -2.48 -0.04
N HIS A 111 -5.71 -1.62 0.97
CA HIS A 111 -5.76 -1.93 2.40
C HIS A 111 -6.88 -1.10 3.02
N VAL A 112 -8.00 -1.75 3.33
CA VAL A 112 -9.20 -1.08 3.82
C VAL A 112 -9.53 -1.57 5.22
N VAL A 113 -9.53 -0.66 6.19
CA VAL A 113 -10.05 -0.92 7.53
C VAL A 113 -11.57 -0.93 7.45
N ARG A 114 -12.19 -2.04 7.89
CA ARG A 114 -13.64 -2.27 7.85
C ARG A 114 -14.23 -2.27 9.25
N TYR A 115 -15.48 -1.84 9.32
CA TYR A 115 -16.29 -1.88 10.54
C TYR A 115 -17.62 -2.57 10.23
N THR A 116 -18.15 -3.32 11.18
CA THR A 116 -19.49 -3.91 11.12
C THR A 116 -20.60 -2.86 10.97
N THR A 117 -20.29 -1.61 11.28
CA THR A 117 -21.15 -0.43 11.16
C THR A 117 -20.82 0.44 9.95
N ASP A 118 -19.82 0.10 9.12
CA ASP A 118 -19.48 0.89 7.94
C ASP A 118 -20.59 0.82 6.88
N VAL A 119 -20.65 1.85 6.04
CA VAL A 119 -21.73 2.08 5.07
C VAL A 119 -21.87 0.98 4.01
N SER A 120 -20.92 0.05 3.91
CA SER A 120 -20.95 -1.06 2.95
C SER A 120 -20.91 -2.44 3.59
N TRP A 121 -20.85 -2.57 4.92
CA TRP A 121 -20.80 -3.89 5.56
C TRP A 121 -22.07 -4.71 5.28
N PRO A 122 -21.98 -6.03 4.97
CA PRO A 122 -20.77 -6.86 4.81
C PRO A 122 -20.25 -6.96 3.36
N LYS A 123 -20.73 -6.10 2.46
CA LYS A 123 -20.32 -6.08 1.04
C LYS A 123 -18.89 -5.51 0.88
N PRO A 124 -18.22 -5.80 -0.25
CA PRO A 124 -17.03 -5.06 -0.65
C PRO A 124 -17.34 -3.57 -0.82
N ILE A 125 -16.34 -2.70 -0.63
CA ILE A 125 -16.52 -1.25 -0.78
C ILE A 125 -16.52 -0.78 -2.24
N TRP A 126 -15.88 -1.55 -3.14
CA TRP A 126 -15.63 -1.13 -4.51
C TRP A 126 -16.95 -0.92 -5.29
N GLY A 127 -17.14 0.30 -5.79
CA GLY A 127 -18.29 0.66 -6.63
C GLY A 127 -19.62 0.78 -5.89
N GLN A 128 -19.65 0.76 -4.55
CA GLN A 128 -20.90 0.91 -3.79
C GLN A 128 -21.37 2.36 -3.71
N LEU A 129 -20.44 3.30 -3.52
CA LEU A 129 -20.70 4.72 -3.28
C LEU A 129 -19.69 5.58 -4.06
N PRO A 130 -20.05 6.84 -4.39
CA PRO A 130 -19.08 7.81 -4.91
C PRO A 130 -18.04 8.16 -3.82
N LEU A 131 -16.84 8.53 -4.24
CA LEU A 131 -15.78 8.99 -3.33
C LEU A 131 -16.23 10.24 -2.59
N LYS A 132 -15.98 10.29 -1.27
CA LYS A 132 -16.21 11.47 -0.45
C LYS A 132 -14.87 12.05 0.04
N PRO A 133 -14.38 13.16 -0.54
CA PRO A 133 -13.09 13.74 -0.18
C PRO A 133 -12.96 14.03 1.32
N TYR A 134 -11.75 13.83 1.84
CA TYR A 134 -11.39 14.34 3.16
C TYR A 134 -11.28 15.86 3.14
N SER A 135 -11.67 16.50 4.25
CA SER A 135 -11.29 17.88 4.54
C SER A 135 -9.85 17.98 5.04
N ASP A 136 -9.26 19.18 4.95
CA ASP A 136 -7.89 19.42 5.44
C ASP A 136 -7.72 19.08 6.93
N ALA A 137 -8.75 19.32 7.74
CA ALA A 137 -8.74 19.01 9.17
C ALA A 137 -8.76 17.49 9.43
N GLU A 138 -9.54 16.74 8.66
CA GLU A 138 -9.56 15.27 8.77
C GLU A 138 -8.23 14.67 8.30
N LEU A 139 -7.63 15.21 7.23
CA LEU A 139 -6.30 14.80 6.76
C LEU A 139 -5.21 15.08 7.79
N ALA A 140 -5.23 16.26 8.41
CA ALA A 140 -4.27 16.61 9.46
C ALA A 140 -4.36 15.64 10.64
N THR A 141 -5.59 15.37 11.11
CA THR A 141 -5.84 14.42 12.21
C THR A 141 -5.41 13.00 11.85
N LEU A 142 -5.66 12.55 10.62
CA LEU A 142 -5.24 11.23 10.14
C LEU A 142 -3.72 11.11 10.13
N LYS A 143 -3.01 12.12 9.59
CA LYS A 143 -1.55 12.13 9.53
C LYS A 143 -0.92 12.14 10.91
N GLU A 144 -1.46 12.92 11.84
CA GLU A 144 -0.98 12.97 13.24
C GLU A 144 -1.00 11.58 13.90
N LYS A 145 -2.06 10.80 13.66
CA LYS A 145 -2.19 9.44 14.20
C LYS A 145 -1.29 8.42 13.52
N LEU A 146 -1.12 8.54 12.20
CA LEU A 146 -0.47 7.50 11.38
C LEU A 146 1.05 7.63 11.30
N LEU A 147 1.55 8.87 11.13
CA LEU A 147 2.97 9.11 10.84
C LEU A 147 3.95 8.58 11.90
N PRO A 148 3.65 8.63 13.22
CA PRO A 148 4.55 8.07 14.23
C PRO A 148 4.78 6.56 14.05
N GLY A 149 3.71 5.78 13.85
CA GLY A 149 3.84 4.33 13.64
C GLY A 149 4.48 3.98 12.29
N LEU A 150 4.18 4.78 11.26
CA LEU A 150 4.79 4.60 9.94
C LEU A 150 6.29 4.87 9.93
N SER A 151 6.77 5.80 10.76
CA SER A 151 8.20 6.10 10.88
C SER A 151 9.00 4.91 11.43
N VAL A 152 8.38 4.06 12.26
CA VAL A 152 9.00 2.83 12.77
C VAL A 152 9.13 1.80 11.64
N ILE A 153 8.10 1.64 10.80
CA ILE A 153 8.09 0.73 9.65
C ILE A 153 9.14 1.13 8.61
N ILE A 154 9.32 2.43 8.37
CA ILE A 154 10.28 2.92 7.36
C ILE A 154 11.73 2.76 7.85
N ALA A 155 11.96 2.78 9.16
CA ALA A 155 13.30 2.68 9.73
C ALA A 155 13.78 1.24 9.98
N SER A 156 12.89 0.25 9.86
CA SER A 156 13.15 -1.19 10.04
C SER A 156 13.45 -1.88 8.73
#